data_AF-A0A401UKP6-F1
#
_entry.id   AF-A0A401UKP6-F1
#
_cell.length_a   1.000
_cell.length_b   1.000
_cell.length_c   1.000
_cell.angle_alpha   90.00
_cell.angle_beta   90.00
_cell.angle_gamma   90.00
#
_symmetry.space_group_name_H-M   'P 1'
#
loop_
_entity.id
_entity.type
_entity.pdbx_description
1 polymer ?
#
loop_
_entity_poly.entity_id
_entity_poly.type
_entity_poly.pdbx_seq_one_letter_code
_entity_poly.pdbx_strand_id
1 'polypeptide(L)'
;MNFIGNIIWLLFGGIISAIAWSLAGLILCVTIIGIPFGIQCFKISVFVLWPFGKEIELGNFGVGGLIFNVIWIIFLGWSLP
;
A
#
# COMPACT_ATOMS: atom_id res chain seq x y z
N MET A 1 9.12 8.64 19.48
CA MET A 1 8.25 9.83 19.68
C MET A 1 7.10 9.80 18.66
N ASN A 2 6.26 8.77 18.68
CA ASN A 2 5.38 8.46 17.53
C ASN A 2 3.87 8.60 17.85
N PHE A 3 3.50 8.71 19.13
CA PHE A 3 2.09 8.75 19.56
C PHE A 3 1.45 10.12 19.32
N ILE A 4 2.13 11.23 19.66
CA ILE A 4 1.63 12.59 19.42
C ILE A 4 1.45 12.87 17.91
N GLY A 5 2.42 12.44 17.08
CA GLY A 5 2.33 12.58 15.62
C GLY A 5 1.15 11.81 15.03
N ASN A 6 0.91 10.57 15.47
CA ASN A 6 -0.25 9.79 15.05
C ASN A 6 -1.58 10.42 15.49
N ILE A 7 -1.64 11.01 16.68
CA ILE A 7 -2.86 11.69 17.17
C ILE A 7 -3.19 12.93 16.34
N ILE A 8 -2.19 13.79 16.09
CA ILE A 8 -2.37 14.99 15.27
C ILE A 8 -2.76 14.59 13.84
N TRP A 9 -2.10 13.58 13.29
CA TRP A 9 -2.40 13.05 11.96
C TRP A 9 -3.83 12.50 11.85
N LEU A 10 -4.26 11.66 12.81
CA LEU A 10 -5.62 11.11 12.84
C LEU A 10 -6.69 12.21 12.84
N LEU A 11 -6.47 13.28 13.60
CA LEU A 11 -7.40 14.42 13.71
C LEU A 11 -7.44 15.29 12.44
N PHE A 12 -6.30 15.51 11.77
CA PHE A 12 -6.23 16.41 10.61
C PHE A 12 -6.55 15.75 9.26
N GLY A 13 -6.34 14.44 9.11
CA GLY A 13 -6.55 13.80 7.80
C GLY A 13 -6.30 12.31 7.71
N GLY A 14 -5.75 11.67 8.74
CA GLY A 14 -5.47 10.24 8.76
C GLY A 14 -6.73 9.38 8.63
N ILE A 15 -7.82 9.76 9.30
CA ILE A 15 -9.11 9.03 9.23
C ILE A 15 -9.72 9.15 7.83
N ILE A 16 -9.74 10.36 7.26
CA ILE A 16 -10.29 10.62 5.92
C ILE A 16 -9.52 9.83 4.87
N SER A 17 -8.20 9.87 4.96
CA SER A 17 -7.31 9.13 4.05
C SER A 17 -7.54 7.62 4.16
N ALA A 18 -7.63 7.10 5.38
CA ALA A 18 -7.89 5.68 5.62
C ALA A 18 -9.24 5.22 5.07
N ILE A 19 -10.29 6.02 5.26
CA ILE A 19 -11.62 5.76 4.72
C ILE A 19 -11.58 5.76 3.19
N ALA A 20 -10.91 6.72 2.56
CA ALA A 20 -10.78 6.78 1.10
C ALA A 20 -10.10 5.52 0.54
N TRP A 21 -8.98 5.08 1.14
CA TRP A 21 -8.28 3.85 0.75
C TRP A 21 -9.08 2.58 1.02
N SER A 22 -9.85 2.55 2.11
CA SER A 22 -10.76 1.44 2.44
C SER A 22 -11.92 1.35 1.43
N LEU A 23 -12.49 2.48 1.04
CA LEU A 23 -13.57 2.55 0.04
C LEU A 23 -13.07 2.12 -1.34
N ALA A 24 -11.89 2.61 -1.75
CA ALA A 24 -11.24 2.19 -2.99
C ALA A 24 -10.93 0.69 -2.99
N GLY A 25 -10.43 0.16 -1.87
CA GLY A 25 -10.21 -1.27 -1.69
C GLY A 25 -11.50 -2.10 -1.79
N LEU A 26 -12.59 -1.61 -1.21
CA LEU A 26 -13.91 -2.25 -1.30
C LEU A 26 -14.41 -2.30 -2.74
N ILE A 27 -14.33 -1.18 -3.47
CA ILE A 27 -14.72 -1.09 -4.89
C ILE A 27 -13.90 -2.06 -5.74
N LEU A 28 -12.59 -2.17 -5.48
CA LEU A 28 -11.73 -3.12 -6.17
C LEU A 28 -12.03 -4.58 -5.79
N CYS A 29 -12.41 -4.86 -4.55
CA CYS A 29 -12.85 -6.22 -4.17
C CYS A 29 -14.15 -6.63 -4.88
N VAL A 30 -15.03 -5.68 -5.21
CA VAL A 30 -16.27 -5.97 -5.96
C VAL A 30 -15.98 -6.46 -7.38
N THR A 31 -14.85 -6.08 -7.99
CA THR A 31 -14.54 -6.46 -9.38
C THR A 31 -13.98 -7.87 -9.54
N ILE A 32 -13.91 -8.70 -8.48
CA ILE A 32 -13.35 -10.09 -8.37
C ILE A 32 -11.88 -10.18 -8.80
N ILE A 33 -11.55 -9.73 -10.01
CA ILE A 33 -10.21 -9.53 -10.55
C ILE A 33 -9.42 -8.53 -9.68
N GLY A 34 -10.10 -7.54 -9.09
CA GLY A 34 -9.48 -6.54 -8.23
C GLY A 34 -9.26 -6.98 -6.78
N ILE A 35 -9.71 -8.16 -6.35
CA ILE A 35 -9.49 -8.67 -4.97
C ILE A 35 -8.02 -8.60 -4.51
N PRO A 36 -7.02 -9.09 -5.28
CA PRO A 36 -5.61 -8.97 -4.87
C PRO A 36 -5.17 -7.51 -4.69
N PHE A 37 -5.68 -6.59 -5.52
CA PHE A 37 -5.39 -5.16 -5.41
C PHE A 37 -6.13 -4.49 -4.24
N GLY A 38 -7.40 -4.86 -4.02
CA GLY A 38 -8.21 -4.36 -2.91
C GLY A 38 -7.57 -4.70 -1.57
N ILE A 39 -7.06 -5.93 -1.40
CA ILE A 39 -6.31 -6.35 -0.20
C ILE A 39 -5.08 -5.46 0.03
N GLN A 40 -4.36 -5.05 -1.01
CA GLN A 40 -3.24 -4.11 -0.87
C GLN A 40 -3.71 -2.72 -0.46
N CYS A 41 -4.81 -2.21 -1.04
CA CYS A 41 -5.40 -0.94 -0.65
C CYS A 41 -5.84 -0.93 0.82
N PHE A 42 -6.40 -2.03 1.33
CA PHE A 42 -6.72 -2.16 2.76
C PHE A 42 -5.48 -2.16 3.65
N LYS A 43 -4.39 -2.82 3.24
CA LYS A 43 -3.10 -2.76 3.96
C LYS A 43 -2.55 -1.33 4.01
N ILE A 44 -2.63 -0.60 2.90
CA ILE A 44 -2.23 0.81 2.80
C ILE A 44 -3.12 1.68 3.71
N SER A 45 -4.43 1.48 3.72
CA SER A 45 -5.37 2.19 4.61
C SER A 45 -4.94 2.08 6.08
N VAL A 46 -4.63 0.87 6.54
CA VAL A 46 -4.16 0.63 7.93
C VAL A 46 -2.79 1.24 8.19
N PHE A 47 -1.90 1.26 7.19
CA PHE A 47 -0.60 1.92 7.30
C PHE A 47 -0.74 3.44 7.39
N VAL A 48 -1.64 4.03 6.62
CA VAL A 48 -1.93 5.47 6.59
C VAL A 48 -2.63 5.95 7.86
N LEU A 49 -3.35 5.08 8.59
CA LEU A 49 -3.91 5.42 9.91
C LEU A 49 -2.84 5.68 10.97
N TRP A 50 -1.76 4.90 10.95
CA TRP A 50 -0.64 5.00 11.89
C TRP A 50 0.70 5.01 11.17
N PRO A 51 1.05 6.12 10.50
CA PRO A 51 2.29 6.23 9.74
C PRO A 51 3.51 6.34 10.65
N PHE A 52 3.37 6.93 11.84
CA PHE A 52 4.50 7.16 12.73
C PHE A 52 4.77 5.93 13.60
N GLY A 53 5.98 5.38 13.49
CA GLY A 53 6.45 4.27 14.32
C GLY A 53 6.21 2.87 13.78
N LYS A 54 5.66 2.72 12.56
CA LYS A 54 5.73 1.46 11.83
C LYS A 54 7.03 1.39 11.04
N GLU A 55 7.93 0.53 11.47
CA GLU A 55 9.01 0.07 10.61
C GLU A 55 8.41 -0.86 9.56
N ILE A 56 8.59 -0.50 8.28
CA ILE A 56 8.29 -1.40 7.18
C ILE A 56 9.41 -2.44 7.21
N GLU A 57 9.17 -3.58 7.85
CA GLU A 57 10.02 -4.74 7.62
C GLU A 57 9.94 -5.06 6.13
N LEU A 58 11.05 -4.85 5.40
CA LEU A 58 11.17 -5.35 4.04
C LEU A 58 11.01 -6.86 4.12
N GLY A 59 9.79 -7.34 3.86
CA GLY A 59 9.52 -8.76 3.73
C GLY A 59 10.49 -9.34 2.72
N ASN A 60 11.00 -10.55 3.01
CA ASN A 60 11.97 -11.23 2.18
C ASN A 60 11.48 -11.23 0.72
N PHE A 61 12.10 -10.38 -0.12
CA PHE A 61 11.85 -10.34 -1.56
C PHE A 61 12.44 -11.64 -2.12
N GLY A 62 11.73 -12.74 -1.93
CA GLY A 62 12.10 -14.04 -2.44
C GLY A 62 12.03 -14.06 -3.97
N VAL A 63 12.16 -15.25 -4.53
CA VAL A 63 12.19 -15.51 -5.99
C VAL A 63 11.10 -14.77 -6.77
N GLY A 64 9.92 -14.54 -6.19
CA GLY A 64 8.84 -13.76 -6.81
C GLY A 64 9.21 -12.30 -7.13
N GLY A 65 9.97 -11.62 -6.25
CA GLY A 65 10.43 -10.24 -6.48
C GLY A 65 11.48 -10.14 -7.59
N LEU A 66 12.38 -11.13 -7.68
CA LEU A 66 13.34 -11.26 -8.77
C LEU A 66 12.64 -11.51 -10.11
N ILE A 67 11.68 -12.44 -10.16
CA ILE A 67 10.91 -12.73 -11.37
C ILE A 67 10.17 -11.49 -11.85
N PHE A 68 9.50 -10.76 -10.95
CA PHE A 68 8.81 -9.51 -11.32
C PHE A 68 9.76 -8.42 -11.82
N ASN A 69 10.95 -8.28 -11.23
CA ASN A 69 11.97 -7.35 -11.72
C ASN A 69 12.48 -7.73 -13.11
N VAL A 70 12.74 -9.01 -13.36
CA VAL A 70 13.21 -9.51 -14.66
C VAL A 70 12.13 -9.31 -15.73
N ILE A 71 10.87 -9.66 -15.43
CA ILE A 71 9.73 -9.39 -16.33
C ILE A 71 9.61 -7.90 -16.61
N TRP A 72 9.74 -7.06 -15.58
CA TRP A 72 9.66 -5.61 -15.73
C TRP A 72 10.78 -5.04 -16.61
N ILE A 73 12.04 -5.47 -16.44
CA ILE A 73 13.16 -5.05 -17.29
C ILE A 73 12.90 -5.43 -18.76
N ILE A 74 12.39 -6.64 -19.01
CA ILE A 74 12.16 -7.15 -20.37
C ILE A 74 11.00 -6.41 -21.07
N PHE A 75 9.91 -6.14 -20.36
CA PHE A 75 8.70 -5.55 -20.96
C PHE A 75 8.63 -4.02 -20.88
N LEU A 76 9.13 -3.43 -19.80
CA LEU A 76 8.96 -2.00 -19.47
C LEU A 76 10.30 -1.26 -19.33
N GLY A 77 11.38 -1.95 -18.97
CA GLY A 77 12.71 -1.35 -18.77
C GLY A 77 13.33 -0.73 -20.02
N TRP A 78 12.95 -1.18 -21.22
CA TRP A 78 13.44 -0.61 -22.49
C TRP A 78 12.71 0.68 -22.92
N SER A 79 11.62 1.03 -22.23
CA SER A 79 10.79 2.21 -22.57
C SER A 79 11.13 3.46 -21.76
N LEU A 80 12.07 3.36 -20.82
CA LEU A 80 12.61 4.46 -20.04
C LEU A 80 13.99 4.83 -20.62
N PRO A 81 14.09 5.86 -21.47
CA PRO A 81 15.39 6.42 -21.87
C PRO A 81 16.13 7.04 -20.68
#